data_AF-B7P5I4-F1
#
_entry.id   AF-B7P5I4-F1
#
_cell.length_a   1.000
_cell.length_b   1.000
_cell.length_c   1.000
_cell.angle_alpha   90.00
_cell.angle_beta   90.00
_cell.angle_gamma   90.00
#
_symmetry.space_group_name_H-M   'P 1'
#
loop_
_entity.id
_entity.type
_entity.pdbx_description
1 polymer ?
#
loop_
_entity_poly.entity_id
_entity_poly.type
_entity_poly.pdbx_seq_one_letter_code
_entity_poly.pdbx_strand_id
1 'polypeptide(L)'
;MGRLAQRKAAYEEVQKASRCVGADLHELPFKKLDFGETKVLDLFYNADVAVVDVSIQDQRNPLFYHLGVRESFGMKQNMILYNDHTPGEAYSIKIACSSYPLSTYKVNDAGVCVVTEPPGMAIVSEETVESKQPLHVKLKKFLQDVEVQTKAHMKEKFLTDLRKAREMYTGEELAKTLQNFRKRLDDPNIISGDVVLSMLISFRDIQDYDAMVKLMDDLQAVPSIKFTSTPAIQHSYAFALNRRNRPGDRERALEVMTAALKKKENQVPDILCLCGRIYKDKFVESDYTDMESLRNAIHWWNSEKVLIRDS
;
A
#
# COMPACT_ATOMS: atom_id res chain seq x y z
N MET A 1 13.59 34.84 -20.66
CA MET A 1 12.19 34.75 -20.17
C MET A 1 12.10 35.33 -18.75
N GLY A 2 11.09 36.13 -18.41
CA GLY A 2 11.01 36.75 -17.07
C GLY A 2 10.72 35.75 -15.94
N ARG A 3 11.14 36.04 -14.70
CA ARG A 3 10.98 35.16 -13.53
C ARG A 3 9.53 34.72 -13.30
N LEU A 4 8.57 35.61 -13.54
CA LEU A 4 7.14 35.30 -13.43
C LEU A 4 6.69 34.25 -14.45
N ALA A 5 7.17 34.34 -15.69
CA ALA A 5 6.79 33.42 -16.76
C ALA A 5 7.34 32.00 -16.50
N GLN A 6 8.54 31.89 -15.93
CA GLN A 6 9.07 30.59 -15.51
C GLN A 6 8.24 29.94 -14.39
N ARG A 7 7.81 30.72 -13.38
CA ARG A 7 6.94 30.21 -12.31
C ARG A 7 5.55 29.79 -12.81
N LYS A 8 5.00 30.51 -13.80
CA LYS A 8 3.77 30.11 -14.48
C LYS A 8 3.93 28.76 -15.20
N ALA A 9 5.03 28.56 -15.92
CA ALA A 9 5.32 27.29 -16.57
C ALA A 9 5.48 26.13 -15.56
N ALA A 10 6.10 26.38 -14.41
CA ALA A 10 6.18 25.37 -13.34
C ALA A 10 4.80 25.02 -12.76
N TYR A 11 3.91 26.00 -12.58
CA TYR A 11 2.54 25.75 -12.15
C TYR A 11 1.77 24.91 -13.19
N GLU A 12 1.93 25.16 -14.48
CA GLU A 12 1.35 24.32 -15.55
C GLU A 12 1.84 22.86 -15.49
N GLU A 13 3.12 22.65 -15.16
CA GLU A 13 3.69 21.32 -14.94
C GLU A 13 3.12 20.65 -13.68
N VAL A 14 2.85 21.40 -12.60
CA VAL A 14 2.13 20.90 -11.41
C VAL A 14 0.72 20.46 -11.80
N GLN A 15 -0.03 21.29 -12.54
CA GLN A 15 -1.37 20.94 -13.05
C GLN A 15 -1.34 19.68 -13.93
N LYS A 16 -0.30 19.51 -14.74
CA LYS A 16 -0.12 18.31 -15.57
C LYS A 16 0.14 17.07 -14.71
N ALA A 17 1.03 17.18 -13.71
CA ALA A 17 1.31 16.08 -12.79
C ALA A 17 0.06 15.66 -11.99
N SER A 18 -0.69 16.62 -11.44
CA SER A 18 -1.94 16.35 -10.70
C SER A 18 -2.98 15.64 -11.57
N ARG A 19 -3.17 16.08 -12.83
CA ARG A 19 -4.06 15.40 -13.79
C ARG A 19 -3.62 13.97 -14.10
N CYS A 20 -2.32 13.71 -14.19
CA CYS A 20 -1.79 12.36 -14.44
C CYS A 20 -2.06 11.36 -13.30
N VAL A 21 -2.25 11.85 -12.06
CA VAL A 21 -2.55 11.01 -10.88
C VAL A 21 -4.00 11.14 -10.41
N GLY A 22 -4.82 11.97 -11.10
CA GLY A 22 -6.21 12.22 -10.70
C GLY A 22 -6.35 13.00 -9.38
N ALA A 23 -5.34 13.77 -8.98
CA ALA A 23 -5.38 14.58 -7.77
C ALA A 23 -6.18 15.87 -7.96
N ASP A 24 -6.93 16.26 -6.93
CA ASP A 24 -7.61 17.55 -6.86
C ASP A 24 -6.60 18.65 -6.46
N LEU A 25 -6.41 19.62 -7.35
CA LEU A 25 -5.38 20.66 -7.20
C LEU A 25 -6.01 21.99 -6.82
N HIS A 26 -5.63 22.51 -5.65
CA HIS A 26 -6.04 23.82 -5.17
C HIS A 26 -4.88 24.81 -5.20
N GLU A 27 -5.04 25.92 -5.92
CA GLU A 27 -4.08 27.02 -5.89
C GLU A 27 -4.37 27.95 -4.72
N LEU A 28 -3.35 28.22 -3.90
CA LEU A 28 -3.47 29.08 -2.72
C LEU A 28 -2.64 30.37 -2.87
N PRO A 29 -3.27 31.55 -2.86
CA PRO A 29 -2.54 32.81 -2.89
C PRO A 29 -1.76 33.04 -1.59
N PHE A 30 -0.46 33.28 -1.69
CA PHE A 30 0.42 33.54 -0.53
C PHE A 30 -0.14 34.59 0.42
N LYS A 31 -0.63 35.73 -0.10
CA LYS A 31 -1.15 36.83 0.74
C LYS A 31 -2.29 36.39 1.66
N LYS A 32 -3.14 35.46 1.22
CA LYS A 32 -4.25 34.95 2.02
C LYS A 32 -3.80 33.96 3.08
N LEU A 33 -2.80 33.15 2.74
CA LEU A 33 -2.15 32.22 3.66
C LEU A 33 -1.43 32.99 4.77
N ASP A 34 -0.62 33.98 4.40
CA ASP A 34 0.17 34.84 5.30
C ASP A 34 -0.72 35.71 6.20
N PHE A 35 -1.84 36.21 5.67
CA PHE A 35 -2.85 36.92 6.46
C PHE A 35 -3.59 35.99 7.45
N GLY A 36 -3.54 34.67 7.25
CA GLY A 36 -4.23 33.70 8.09
C GLY A 36 -5.73 33.58 7.81
N GLU A 37 -6.15 33.70 6.55
CA GLU A 37 -7.56 33.46 6.17
C GLU A 37 -7.95 32.02 6.53
N THR A 38 -8.97 31.85 7.38
CA THR A 38 -9.32 30.55 7.98
C THR A 38 -9.52 29.44 6.95
N LYS A 39 -10.22 29.71 5.84
CA LYS A 39 -10.45 28.72 4.78
C LYS A 39 -9.17 28.30 4.08
N VAL A 40 -8.23 29.23 3.90
CA VAL A 40 -6.94 28.96 3.26
C VAL A 40 -6.03 28.19 4.19
N LEU A 41 -6.01 28.53 5.48
CA LEU A 41 -5.28 27.77 6.50
C LEU A 41 -5.84 26.35 6.64
N ASP A 42 -7.17 26.20 6.67
CA ASP A 42 -7.83 24.91 6.78
C ASP A 42 -7.49 24.01 5.58
N LEU A 43 -7.58 24.55 4.36
CA LEU A 43 -7.20 23.82 3.15
C LEU A 43 -5.70 23.50 3.15
N PHE A 44 -4.84 24.47 3.46
CA PHE A 44 -3.40 24.28 3.45
C PHE A 44 -2.95 23.30 4.53
N TYR A 45 -3.52 23.29 5.73
CA TYR A 45 -3.09 22.40 6.81
C TYR A 45 -3.63 20.98 6.70
N ASN A 46 -4.79 20.79 6.05
CA ASN A 46 -5.41 19.47 5.91
C ASN A 46 -5.18 18.80 4.56
N ALA A 47 -4.56 19.47 3.58
CA ALA A 47 -4.24 18.85 2.28
C ALA A 47 -3.34 17.62 2.44
N ASP A 48 -3.59 16.57 1.66
CA ASP A 48 -2.75 15.34 1.64
C ASP A 48 -1.31 15.64 1.24
N VAL A 49 -1.12 16.58 0.30
CA VAL A 49 0.20 17.01 -0.21
C VAL A 49 0.22 18.53 -0.34
N ALA A 50 1.31 19.17 0.11
CA ALA A 50 1.58 20.57 -0.16
C ALA A 50 2.79 20.73 -1.10
N VAL A 51 2.61 21.46 -2.20
CA VAL A 51 3.71 21.86 -3.10
C VAL A 51 3.92 23.37 -2.96
N VAL A 52 5.09 23.77 -2.48
CA VAL A 52 5.36 25.17 -2.10
C VAL A 52 6.53 25.71 -2.92
N ASP A 53 6.28 26.77 -3.70
CA ASP A 53 7.32 27.47 -4.44
C ASP A 53 7.96 28.57 -3.59
N VAL A 54 9.25 28.41 -3.28
CA VAL A 54 10.02 29.32 -2.42
C VAL A 54 10.92 30.27 -3.22
N SER A 55 10.62 30.48 -4.50
CA SER A 55 11.46 31.31 -5.38
C SER A 55 11.48 32.79 -4.98
N ILE A 56 10.43 33.28 -4.28
CA ILE A 56 10.38 34.65 -3.76
C ILE A 56 11.00 34.68 -2.37
N GLN A 57 12.13 35.40 -2.22
CA GLN A 57 12.89 35.48 -0.98
C GLN A 57 12.06 35.98 0.21
N ASP A 58 11.26 37.03 0.04
CA ASP A 58 10.43 37.62 1.10
C ASP A 58 9.33 36.67 1.62
N GLN A 59 8.96 35.66 0.83
CA GLN A 59 7.89 34.71 1.18
C GLN A 59 8.44 33.45 1.86
N ARG A 60 9.75 33.22 1.86
CA ARG A 60 10.35 31.95 2.31
C ARG A 60 10.09 31.66 3.77
N ASN A 61 10.39 32.61 4.65
CA ASN A 61 10.27 32.39 6.09
C ASN A 61 8.82 32.09 6.52
N PRO A 62 7.80 32.87 6.07
CA PRO A 62 6.41 32.52 6.35
C PRO A 62 5.99 31.16 5.77
N LEU A 63 6.41 30.83 4.55
CA LEU A 63 6.12 29.53 3.94
C LEU A 63 6.72 28.37 4.74
N PHE A 64 7.96 28.51 5.23
CA PHE A 64 8.60 27.51 6.09
C PHE A 64 7.90 27.37 7.44
N TYR A 65 7.42 28.47 8.02
CA TYR A 65 6.60 28.41 9.23
C TYR A 65 5.35 27.54 9.01
N HIS A 66 4.61 27.76 7.92
CA HIS A 66 3.41 26.99 7.63
C HIS A 66 3.71 25.51 7.33
N LEU A 67 4.84 25.20 6.69
CA LEU A 67 5.29 23.82 6.50
C LEU A 67 5.60 23.13 7.85
N GLY A 68 6.23 23.84 8.79
CA GLY A 68 6.47 23.33 10.14
C GLY A 68 5.17 23.07 10.91
N VAL A 69 4.15 23.92 10.76
CA VAL A 69 2.82 23.69 11.36
C VAL A 69 2.19 22.42 10.79
N ARG A 70 2.21 22.23 9.45
CA ARG A 70 1.72 21.00 8.82
C ARG A 70 2.40 19.75 9.39
N GLU A 71 3.72 19.79 9.50
CA GLU A 71 4.50 18.67 10.04
C GLU A 71 4.13 18.34 11.48
N SER A 72 3.84 19.36 12.31
CA SER A 72 3.38 19.17 13.69
C SER A 72 2.04 18.43 13.80
N PHE A 73 1.20 18.51 12.75
CA PHE A 73 -0.06 17.77 12.64
C PHE A 73 0.10 16.37 12.01
N GLY A 74 1.34 15.94 11.73
CA GLY A 74 1.62 14.68 11.04
C GLY A 74 1.47 14.77 9.51
N MET A 75 1.21 15.95 8.96
CA MET A 75 1.12 16.18 7.51
C MET A 75 2.52 16.37 6.91
N LYS A 76 3.22 15.25 6.72
CA LYS A 76 4.64 15.20 6.34
C LYS A 76 4.90 15.32 4.84
N GLN A 77 3.87 15.20 4.00
CA GLN A 77 4.01 15.15 2.55
C GLN A 77 4.06 16.57 1.97
N ASN A 78 5.27 17.13 1.97
CA ASN A 78 5.53 18.48 1.52
C ASN A 78 6.66 18.47 0.48
N MET A 79 6.48 19.16 -0.66
CA MET A 79 7.48 19.32 -1.72
C MET A 79 7.82 20.80 -1.88
N ILE A 80 9.12 21.11 -1.95
CA ILE A 80 9.59 22.46 -2.22
C ILE A 80 9.98 22.60 -3.69
N LEU A 81 9.49 23.66 -4.32
CA LEU A 81 9.90 24.08 -5.65
C LEU A 81 10.75 25.35 -5.58
N TYR A 82 11.78 25.42 -6.41
CA TYR A 82 12.61 26.63 -6.53
C TYR A 82 13.01 26.86 -7.98
N ASN A 83 12.72 28.06 -8.48
CA ASN A 83 13.19 28.53 -9.77
C ASN A 83 14.69 28.81 -9.66
N ASP A 84 15.50 28.02 -10.35
CA ASP A 84 16.96 28.09 -10.29
C ASP A 84 17.47 29.26 -11.15
N HIS A 85 17.51 30.45 -10.55
CA HIS A 85 17.96 31.67 -11.23
C HIS A 85 19.23 32.25 -10.61
N THR A 86 19.56 31.86 -9.38
CA THR A 86 20.72 32.35 -8.64
C THR A 86 21.65 31.17 -8.32
N PRO A 87 22.88 31.16 -8.85
CA PRO A 87 23.87 30.14 -8.51
C PRO A 87 24.06 30.02 -6.99
N GLY A 88 24.12 28.79 -6.47
CA GLY A 88 24.35 28.50 -5.05
C GLY A 88 23.14 28.63 -4.12
N GLU A 89 22.10 29.37 -4.50
CA GLU A 89 20.92 29.58 -3.64
C GLU A 89 20.10 28.29 -3.46
N ALA A 90 20.02 27.46 -4.49
CA ALA A 90 19.43 26.12 -4.41
C ALA A 90 20.07 25.25 -3.32
N TYR A 91 21.40 25.35 -3.16
CA TYR A 91 22.14 24.61 -2.14
C TYR A 91 21.83 25.15 -0.74
N SER A 92 21.77 26.47 -0.57
CA SER A 92 21.37 27.10 0.70
C SER A 92 19.95 26.69 1.11
N ILE A 93 18.99 26.66 0.18
CA ILE A 93 17.62 26.21 0.43
C ILE A 93 17.62 24.73 0.82
N LYS A 94 18.40 23.88 0.13
CA LYS A 94 18.51 22.46 0.45
C LYS A 94 19.04 22.21 1.86
N ILE A 95 20.03 22.99 2.32
CA ILE A 95 20.55 22.90 3.68
C ILE A 95 19.48 23.34 4.70
N ALA A 96 18.81 24.46 4.44
CA ALA A 96 17.79 24.99 5.32
C ALA A 96 16.56 24.06 5.45
N CYS A 97 16.32 23.22 4.44
CA CYS A 97 15.11 22.39 4.30
C CYS A 97 15.44 20.92 4.10
N SER A 98 16.44 20.39 4.80
CA SER A 98 16.88 19.00 4.65
C SER A 98 15.79 17.95 4.91
N SER A 99 14.72 18.33 5.62
CA SER A 99 13.54 17.50 5.89
C SER A 99 12.58 17.35 4.71
N TYR A 100 12.63 18.24 3.71
CA TYR A 100 11.69 18.23 2.59
C TYR A 100 12.39 17.97 1.24
N PRO A 101 11.78 17.16 0.35
CA PRO A 101 12.27 17.03 -1.01
C PRO A 101 12.25 18.38 -1.74
N LEU A 102 13.41 18.77 -2.28
CA LEU A 102 13.58 19.96 -3.10
C LEU A 102 13.64 19.57 -4.58
N SER A 103 12.84 20.25 -5.40
CA SER A 103 12.92 20.20 -6.86
C SER A 103 13.18 21.60 -7.41
N THR A 104 14.35 21.77 -8.01
CA THR A 104 14.71 23.00 -8.70
C THR A 104 14.32 22.91 -10.17
N TYR A 105 13.96 24.04 -10.79
CA TYR A 105 13.49 24.08 -12.17
C TYR A 105 13.92 25.34 -12.91
N LYS A 106 13.98 25.25 -14.24
CA LYS A 106 14.10 26.38 -15.17
C LYS A 106 13.26 26.11 -16.42
N VAL A 107 12.96 27.16 -17.18
CA VAL A 107 12.42 27.00 -18.54
C VAL A 107 13.58 27.03 -19.53
N ASN A 108 13.74 25.97 -20.31
CA ASN A 108 14.78 25.86 -21.33
C ASN A 108 14.44 26.69 -22.59
N ASP A 109 15.37 26.73 -23.55
CA ASP A 109 15.20 27.48 -24.81
C ASP A 109 14.00 27.00 -25.66
N ALA A 110 13.55 25.76 -25.47
CA ALA A 110 12.36 25.20 -26.11
C ALA A 110 11.04 25.58 -25.40
N GLY A 111 11.09 26.39 -24.34
CA GLY A 111 9.92 26.81 -23.57
C GLY A 111 9.37 25.74 -22.61
N VAL A 112 10.11 24.65 -22.39
CA VAL A 112 9.71 23.55 -21.50
C VAL A 112 10.29 23.78 -20.11
N CYS A 113 9.44 23.64 -19.08
CA CYS A 113 9.90 23.69 -17.69
C CYS A 113 10.51 22.34 -17.29
N VAL A 114 11.83 22.35 -17.10
CA VAL A 114 12.66 21.18 -16.81
C VAL A 114 13.21 21.24 -15.40
N VAL A 115 13.49 20.07 -14.83
CA VAL A 115 14.16 19.95 -13.55
C VAL A 115 15.63 20.35 -13.74
N THR A 116 16.17 21.15 -12.82
CA THR A 116 17.62 21.36 -12.74
C THR A 116 18.20 20.48 -11.64
N GLU A 117 19.41 19.96 -11.84
CA GLU A 117 20.13 19.29 -10.75
C GLU A 117 20.98 20.32 -10.02
N PRO A 118 20.83 20.47 -8.68
CA PRO A 118 21.69 21.37 -7.93
C PRO A 118 23.14 20.85 -8.01
N PRO A 119 24.13 21.71 -8.30
CA PRO A 119 25.53 21.29 -8.40
C PRO A 119 25.98 20.69 -7.07
N GLY A 120 26.15 19.37 -7.05
CA GLY A 120 26.47 18.63 -5.83
C GLY A 120 26.75 17.13 -6.02
N MET A 121 26.82 16.62 -7.25
CA MET A 121 27.33 15.27 -7.54
C MET A 121 28.43 15.22 -8.63
N ALA A 122 28.67 16.30 -9.37
CA ALA A 122 29.79 16.39 -10.31
C ALA A 122 30.86 17.33 -9.75
N ILE A 123 32.02 16.77 -9.41
CA ILE A 123 33.18 17.48 -8.82
C ILE A 123 33.83 18.48 -9.81
N VAL A 124 33.28 18.74 -11.01
CA VAL A 124 34.06 19.42 -12.08
C VAL A 124 33.27 20.42 -12.96
N SER A 125 32.12 20.98 -12.53
CA SER A 125 31.48 22.05 -13.31
C SER A 125 30.60 22.98 -12.46
N GLU A 126 30.87 24.28 -12.51
CA GLU A 126 30.04 25.36 -11.93
C GLU A 126 28.72 25.60 -12.68
N GLU A 127 28.51 24.90 -13.80
CA GLU A 127 27.28 24.98 -14.58
C GLU A 127 26.23 23.99 -14.07
N THR A 128 25.03 24.51 -13.77
CA THR A 128 23.84 23.69 -13.53
C THR A 128 23.61 22.79 -14.75
N VAL A 129 23.77 21.47 -14.60
CA VAL A 129 23.43 20.53 -15.66
C VAL A 129 21.90 20.50 -15.78
N GLU A 130 21.39 20.98 -16.92
CA GLU A 130 19.97 20.84 -17.25
C GLU A 130 19.64 19.35 -17.40
N SER A 131 18.91 18.81 -16.43
CA SER A 131 18.26 17.52 -16.63
C SER A 131 17.23 17.69 -17.74
N LYS A 132 17.29 16.86 -18.77
CA LYS A 132 16.31 16.87 -19.87
C LYS A 132 14.90 16.42 -19.43
N GLN A 133 14.67 16.20 -18.13
CA GLN A 133 13.42 15.71 -17.60
C GLN A 133 12.45 16.87 -17.30
N PRO A 134 11.23 16.85 -17.85
CA PRO A 134 10.19 17.81 -17.48
C PRO A 134 9.82 17.72 -16.00
N LEU A 135 9.48 18.86 -15.39
CA LEU A 135 9.16 18.96 -13.97
C LEU A 135 7.97 18.06 -13.57
N HIS A 136 6.96 17.92 -14.43
CA HIS A 136 5.78 17.10 -14.16
C HIS A 136 6.11 15.62 -13.94
N VAL A 137 7.20 15.10 -14.52
CA VAL A 137 7.60 13.69 -14.34
C VAL A 137 8.10 13.45 -12.92
N LYS A 138 8.91 14.36 -12.38
CA LYS A 138 9.41 14.28 -11.00
C LYS A 138 8.28 14.49 -9.99
N LEU A 139 7.40 15.45 -10.26
CA LEU A 139 6.20 15.69 -9.44
C LEU A 139 5.25 14.50 -9.46
N LYS A 140 4.97 13.91 -10.62
CA LYS A 140 4.14 12.71 -10.75
C LYS A 140 4.69 11.57 -9.89
N LYS A 141 6.00 11.30 -9.97
CA LYS A 141 6.63 10.26 -9.16
C LYS A 141 6.45 10.52 -7.67
N PHE A 142 6.68 11.75 -7.22
CA PHE A 142 6.47 12.13 -5.82
C PHE A 142 5.01 11.90 -5.37
N LEU A 143 4.02 12.33 -6.15
CA LEU A 143 2.61 12.13 -5.82
C LEU A 143 2.24 10.63 -5.78
N GLN A 144 2.79 9.81 -6.68
CA GLN A 144 2.60 8.37 -6.66
C GLN A 144 3.25 7.71 -5.43
N ASP A 145 4.45 8.14 -5.05
CA ASP A 145 5.14 7.64 -3.86
C ASP A 145 4.34 7.97 -2.59
N VAL A 146 3.75 9.16 -2.51
CA VAL A 146 2.83 9.53 -1.41
C VAL A 146 1.63 8.60 -1.36
N GLU A 147 0.97 8.33 -2.49
CA GLU A 147 -0.17 7.42 -2.55
C GLU A 147 0.20 6.01 -2.04
N VAL A 148 1.37 5.50 -2.43
CA VAL A 148 1.88 4.20 -1.97
C VAL A 148 2.13 4.20 -0.46
N GLN A 149 2.75 5.25 0.09
CA GLN A 149 3.00 5.38 1.52
C GLN A 149 1.70 5.45 2.33
N THR A 150 0.71 6.22 1.87
CA THR A 150 -0.60 6.31 2.53
C THR A 150 -1.29 4.95 2.58
N LYS A 151 -1.31 4.21 1.46
CA LYS A 151 -1.87 2.85 1.42
C LYS A 151 -1.13 1.89 2.37
N ALA A 152 0.20 1.96 2.41
CA ALA A 152 1.00 1.16 3.33
C ALA A 152 0.66 1.47 4.80
N HIS A 153 0.52 2.75 5.16
CA HIS A 153 0.15 3.16 6.51
C HIS A 153 -1.26 2.69 6.91
N MET A 154 -2.24 2.77 5.99
CA MET A 154 -3.60 2.27 6.25
C MET A 154 -3.61 0.76 6.55
N LYS A 155 -2.81 -0.01 5.81
CA LYS A 155 -2.64 -1.46 6.04
C LYS A 155 -1.96 -1.76 7.37
N GLU A 156 -0.88 -1.06 7.68
CA GLU A 156 -0.16 -1.22 8.95
C GLU A 156 -1.04 -0.89 10.14
N LYS A 157 -1.82 0.20 10.05
CA LYS A 157 -2.80 0.58 11.07
C LYS A 157 -3.87 -0.49 11.24
N PHE A 158 -4.42 -1.01 10.15
CA PHE A 158 -5.38 -2.11 10.20
C PHE A 158 -4.82 -3.33 10.93
N LEU A 159 -3.61 -3.77 10.55
CA LEU A 159 -2.96 -4.94 11.16
C LEU A 159 -2.64 -4.73 12.64
N THR A 160 -2.21 -3.51 13.00
CA THR A 160 -1.94 -3.12 14.38
C THR A 160 -3.22 -3.14 15.22
N ASP A 161 -4.31 -2.54 14.71
CA ASP A 161 -5.60 -2.54 15.39
C ASP A 161 -6.14 -3.98 15.55
N LEU A 162 -6.00 -4.81 14.52
CA LEU A 162 -6.44 -6.21 14.55
C LEU A 162 -5.68 -7.02 15.60
N ARG A 163 -4.36 -6.82 15.70
CA ARG A 163 -3.54 -7.46 16.74
C ARG A 163 -3.99 -7.04 18.14
N LYS A 164 -4.18 -5.74 18.36
CA LYS A 164 -4.71 -5.22 19.63
C LYS A 164 -6.09 -5.80 19.96
N ALA A 165 -6.97 -5.91 18.98
CA ALA A 165 -8.29 -6.51 19.19
C ALA A 165 -8.21 -7.97 19.65
N ARG A 166 -7.31 -8.77 19.09
CA ARG A 166 -7.08 -10.17 19.52
C ARG A 166 -6.49 -10.29 20.93
N GLU A 167 -5.72 -9.29 21.36
CA GLU A 167 -5.15 -9.23 22.71
C GLU A 167 -6.17 -8.74 23.74
N MET A 168 -7.08 -7.84 23.34
CA MET A 168 -8.03 -7.18 24.24
C MET A 168 -9.35 -7.94 24.43
N TYR A 169 -9.84 -8.61 23.39
CA TYR A 169 -11.16 -9.25 23.38
C TYR A 169 -11.06 -10.76 23.27
N THR A 170 -12.07 -11.47 23.79
CA THR A 170 -12.19 -12.94 23.65
C THR A 170 -13.65 -13.33 23.40
N GLY A 171 -13.89 -14.59 23.01
CA GLY A 171 -15.24 -15.14 22.83
C GLY A 171 -16.12 -14.34 21.86
N GLU A 172 -17.37 -14.10 22.25
CA GLU A 172 -18.38 -13.41 21.42
C GLU A 172 -18.02 -11.95 21.12
N GLU A 173 -17.35 -11.26 22.06
CA GLU A 173 -16.90 -9.88 21.85
C GLU A 173 -15.83 -9.80 20.76
N LEU A 174 -14.89 -10.74 20.77
CA LEU A 174 -13.88 -10.84 19.71
C LEU A 174 -14.56 -11.17 18.37
N ALA A 175 -15.51 -12.11 18.35
CA ALA A 175 -16.25 -12.44 17.12
C ALA A 175 -16.95 -11.22 16.52
N LYS A 176 -17.69 -10.45 17.33
CA LYS A 176 -18.33 -9.19 16.89
C LYS A 176 -17.31 -8.17 16.38
N THR A 177 -16.19 -8.03 17.08
CA THR A 177 -15.11 -7.13 16.68
C THR A 177 -14.52 -7.53 15.34
N LEU A 178 -14.22 -8.81 15.11
CA LEU A 178 -13.70 -9.31 13.84
C LEU A 178 -14.68 -9.11 12.68
N GLN A 179 -15.99 -9.20 12.91
CA GLN A 179 -16.99 -8.85 11.88
C GLN A 179 -16.93 -7.36 11.50
N ASN A 180 -16.60 -6.46 12.43
CA ASN A 180 -16.36 -5.05 12.11
C ASN A 180 -15.05 -4.85 11.30
N PHE A 181 -14.00 -5.62 11.62
CA PHE A 181 -12.77 -5.62 10.80
C PHE A 181 -13.03 -6.16 9.39
N ARG A 182 -13.89 -7.17 9.22
CA ARG A 182 -14.28 -7.68 7.90
C ARG A 182 -14.88 -6.58 7.02
N LYS A 183 -15.76 -5.74 7.55
CA LYS A 183 -16.36 -4.61 6.81
C LYS A 183 -15.33 -3.59 6.36
N ARG A 184 -14.27 -3.36 7.15
CA ARG A 184 -13.16 -2.47 6.77
C ARG A 184 -12.38 -2.98 5.55
N LEU A 185 -12.48 -4.26 5.20
CA LEU A 185 -11.86 -4.82 3.99
C LEU A 185 -12.59 -4.44 2.69
N ASP A 186 -13.75 -3.78 2.77
CA ASP A 186 -14.43 -3.23 1.59
C ASP A 186 -13.65 -2.03 0.99
N ASP A 187 -12.71 -1.44 1.75
CA ASP A 187 -11.78 -0.42 1.24
C ASP A 187 -10.63 -1.05 0.44
N PRO A 188 -10.52 -0.78 -0.87
CA PRO A 188 -9.46 -1.33 -1.72
C PRO A 188 -8.05 -0.89 -1.32
N ASN A 189 -7.89 0.18 -0.53
CA ASN A 189 -6.60 0.64 -0.04
C ASN A 189 -6.07 -0.24 1.11
N ILE A 190 -6.95 -0.93 1.82
CA ILE A 190 -6.61 -1.81 2.95
C ILE A 190 -6.39 -3.24 2.47
N ILE A 191 -7.11 -3.67 1.43
CA ILE A 191 -7.13 -5.08 1.05
C ILE A 191 -5.80 -5.56 0.42
N SER A 192 -5.19 -6.57 1.04
CA SER A 192 -3.98 -7.23 0.54
C SER A 192 -3.82 -8.64 1.13
N GLY A 193 -2.93 -9.44 0.56
CA GLY A 193 -2.76 -10.84 0.95
C GLY A 193 -2.38 -11.05 2.42
N ASP A 194 -1.48 -10.22 2.95
CA ASP A 194 -1.08 -10.21 4.37
C ASP A 194 -2.23 -9.82 5.31
N VAL A 195 -3.01 -8.80 4.94
CA VAL A 195 -4.21 -8.36 5.67
C VAL A 195 -5.26 -9.47 5.71
N VAL A 196 -5.55 -10.09 4.56
CA VAL A 196 -6.53 -11.18 4.46
C VAL A 196 -6.05 -12.42 5.22
N LEU A 197 -4.77 -12.78 5.12
CA LEU A 197 -4.21 -13.90 5.88
C LEU A 197 -4.30 -13.65 7.39
N SER A 198 -4.00 -12.44 7.86
CA SER A 198 -4.14 -12.05 9.27
C SER A 198 -5.60 -12.16 9.74
N MET A 199 -6.56 -11.74 8.91
CA MET A 199 -7.99 -11.91 9.20
C MET A 199 -8.43 -13.38 9.24
N LEU A 200 -7.95 -14.21 8.32
CA LEU A 200 -8.23 -15.65 8.32
C LEU A 200 -7.68 -16.33 9.59
N ILE A 201 -6.46 -15.98 10.01
CA ILE A 201 -5.89 -16.47 11.28
C ILE A 201 -6.76 -16.02 12.46
N SER A 202 -7.22 -14.78 12.46
CA SER A 202 -8.05 -14.24 13.54
C SER A 202 -9.40 -14.96 13.67
N PHE A 203 -10.06 -15.25 12.54
CA PHE A 203 -11.28 -16.06 12.56
C PHE A 203 -11.01 -17.52 12.97
N ARG A 204 -9.88 -18.09 12.55
CA ARG A 204 -9.48 -19.44 12.94
C ARG A 204 -9.28 -19.58 14.44
N ASP A 205 -8.71 -18.58 15.11
CA ASP A 205 -8.47 -18.60 16.56
C ASP A 205 -9.77 -18.73 17.35
N ILE A 206 -10.87 -18.17 16.83
CA ILE A 206 -12.22 -18.32 17.41
C ILE A 206 -13.05 -19.43 16.75
N GLN A 207 -12.44 -20.23 15.88
CA GLN A 207 -13.07 -21.32 15.12
C GLN A 207 -14.30 -20.89 14.28
N ASP A 208 -14.34 -19.64 13.83
CA ASP A 208 -15.39 -19.11 12.94
C ASP A 208 -15.09 -19.47 11.48
N TYR A 209 -15.20 -20.76 11.17
CA TYR A 209 -14.92 -21.29 9.82
C TYR A 209 -15.91 -20.78 8.77
N ASP A 210 -17.13 -20.42 9.19
CA ASP A 210 -18.14 -19.82 8.32
C ASP A 210 -17.70 -18.44 7.82
N ALA A 211 -17.21 -17.58 8.71
CA ALA A 211 -16.66 -16.28 8.31
C ALA A 211 -15.43 -16.41 7.42
N MET A 212 -14.55 -17.39 7.68
CA MET A 212 -13.38 -17.66 6.82
C MET A 212 -13.80 -18.03 5.39
N VAL A 213 -14.75 -18.96 5.24
CA VAL A 213 -15.21 -19.40 3.92
C VAL A 213 -15.92 -18.26 3.20
N LYS A 214 -16.79 -17.52 3.88
CA LYS A 214 -17.49 -16.37 3.30
C LYS A 214 -16.52 -15.29 2.83
N LEU A 215 -15.53 -14.92 3.66
CA LEU A 215 -14.47 -13.99 3.29
C LEU A 215 -13.80 -14.41 1.99
N MET A 216 -13.41 -15.69 1.87
CA MET A 216 -12.72 -16.18 0.69
C MET A 216 -13.60 -16.25 -0.56
N ASP A 217 -14.86 -16.65 -0.42
CA ASP A 217 -15.82 -16.69 -1.52
C ASP A 217 -16.07 -15.28 -2.08
N ASP A 218 -16.26 -14.29 -1.20
CA ASP A 218 -16.42 -12.89 -1.59
C ASP A 218 -15.18 -12.36 -2.34
N LEU A 219 -13.97 -12.70 -1.87
CA LEU A 219 -12.73 -12.23 -2.50
C LEU A 219 -12.45 -12.91 -3.85
N GLN A 220 -12.79 -14.20 -3.99
CA GLN A 220 -12.65 -14.92 -5.26
C GLN A 220 -13.62 -14.44 -6.33
N ALA A 221 -14.76 -13.86 -5.93
CA ALA A 221 -15.72 -13.25 -6.84
C ALA A 221 -15.19 -11.94 -7.49
N VAL A 222 -14.11 -11.34 -6.97
CA VAL A 222 -13.54 -10.09 -7.47
C VAL A 222 -12.36 -10.37 -8.41
N PRO A 223 -12.47 -10.16 -9.74
CA PRO A 223 -11.44 -10.56 -10.70
C PRO A 223 -10.08 -9.85 -10.55
N SER A 224 -10.05 -8.67 -9.94
CA SER A 224 -8.81 -7.92 -9.70
C SER A 224 -7.97 -8.53 -8.56
N ILE A 225 -8.55 -9.36 -7.70
CA ILE A 225 -7.88 -9.96 -6.55
C ILE A 225 -7.19 -11.27 -6.97
N LYS A 226 -5.86 -11.23 -7.02
CA LYS A 226 -5.04 -12.39 -7.42
C LYS A 226 -4.36 -13.12 -6.26
N PHE A 227 -4.24 -12.48 -5.10
CA PHE A 227 -3.53 -13.07 -3.96
C PHE A 227 -4.26 -14.26 -3.31
N THR A 228 -5.54 -14.47 -3.62
CA THR A 228 -6.34 -15.62 -3.15
C THR A 228 -5.80 -16.95 -3.65
N SER A 229 -4.99 -16.97 -4.71
CA SER A 229 -4.32 -18.16 -5.22
C SER A 229 -2.95 -18.45 -4.57
N THR A 230 -2.57 -17.71 -3.51
CA THR A 230 -1.31 -17.96 -2.80
C THR A 230 -1.45 -19.19 -1.87
N PRO A 231 -0.39 -20.00 -1.70
CA PRO A 231 -0.42 -21.21 -0.87
C PRO A 231 -1.03 -21.04 0.51
N ALA A 232 -0.59 -20.03 1.26
CA ALA A 232 -1.03 -19.81 2.64
C ALA A 232 -2.54 -19.49 2.73
N ILE A 233 -3.05 -18.71 1.77
CA ILE A 233 -4.47 -18.35 1.71
C ILE A 233 -5.30 -19.54 1.24
N GLN A 234 -4.88 -20.26 0.20
CA GLN A 234 -5.56 -21.47 -0.27
C GLN A 234 -5.60 -22.56 0.81
N HIS A 235 -4.51 -22.76 1.54
CA HIS A 235 -4.45 -23.68 2.67
C HIS A 235 -5.44 -23.26 3.77
N SER A 236 -5.43 -21.98 4.17
CA SER A 236 -6.35 -21.47 5.20
C SER A 236 -7.82 -21.64 4.79
N TYR A 237 -8.10 -21.45 3.51
CA TYR A 237 -9.42 -21.61 2.93
C TYR A 237 -9.90 -23.07 2.90
N ALA A 238 -9.08 -23.99 2.37
CA ALA A 238 -9.38 -25.41 2.35
C ALA A 238 -9.48 -26.00 3.76
N PHE A 239 -8.68 -25.49 4.70
CA PHE A 239 -8.77 -25.85 6.11
C PHE A 239 -10.12 -25.46 6.70
N ALA A 240 -10.59 -24.23 6.44
CA ALA A 240 -11.89 -23.77 6.92
C ALA A 240 -13.04 -24.61 6.32
N LEU A 241 -13.00 -24.90 5.02
CA LEU A 241 -13.98 -25.81 4.38
C LEU A 241 -14.02 -27.17 5.08
N ASN A 242 -12.86 -27.81 5.29
CA ASN A 242 -12.80 -29.11 5.95
C ASN A 242 -13.35 -29.09 7.38
N ARG A 243 -13.08 -28.03 8.15
CA ARG A 243 -13.57 -27.89 9.53
C ARG A 243 -15.05 -27.51 9.62
N ARG A 244 -15.55 -26.75 8.65
CA ARG A 244 -16.97 -26.38 8.55
C ARG A 244 -17.84 -27.57 8.16
N ASN A 245 -17.34 -28.44 7.26
CA ASN A 245 -17.92 -29.73 6.90
C ASN A 245 -19.41 -29.68 6.50
N ARG A 246 -19.83 -28.65 5.75
CA ARG A 246 -21.14 -28.66 5.08
C ARG A 246 -21.09 -29.58 3.85
N PRO A 247 -22.23 -30.06 3.35
CA PRO A 247 -22.27 -30.88 2.14
C PRO A 247 -21.48 -30.23 0.98
N GLY A 248 -20.49 -30.94 0.44
CA GLY A 248 -19.61 -30.47 -0.65
C GLY A 248 -18.37 -29.69 -0.21
N ASP A 249 -18.24 -29.32 1.07
CA ASP A 249 -17.08 -28.52 1.53
C ASP A 249 -15.76 -29.28 1.38
N ARG A 250 -15.74 -30.58 1.70
CA ARG A 250 -14.51 -31.38 1.65
C ARG A 250 -14.07 -31.69 0.23
N GLU A 251 -15.04 -31.94 -0.65
CA GLU A 251 -14.80 -32.10 -2.09
C GLU A 251 -14.20 -30.80 -2.65
N ARG A 252 -14.81 -29.65 -2.34
CA ARG A 252 -14.29 -28.32 -2.72
C ARG A 252 -12.92 -28.03 -2.11
N ALA A 253 -12.67 -28.43 -0.87
CA ALA A 253 -11.36 -28.29 -0.23
C ALA A 253 -10.29 -29.07 -0.99
N LEU A 254 -10.57 -30.33 -1.33
CA LEU A 254 -9.65 -31.17 -2.13
C LEU A 254 -9.43 -30.61 -3.53
N GLU A 255 -10.46 -30.08 -4.19
CA GLU A 255 -10.32 -29.42 -5.50
C GLU A 255 -9.37 -28.22 -5.43
N VAL A 256 -9.53 -27.34 -4.43
CA VAL A 256 -8.66 -26.18 -4.22
C VAL A 256 -7.21 -26.64 -4.01
N MET A 257 -6.99 -27.64 -3.15
CA MET A 257 -5.66 -28.10 -2.80
C MET A 257 -4.97 -28.85 -3.95
N THR A 258 -5.69 -29.72 -4.65
CA THR A 258 -5.16 -30.41 -5.83
C THR A 258 -4.88 -29.45 -6.99
N ALA A 259 -5.70 -28.42 -7.18
CA ALA A 259 -5.43 -27.36 -8.13
C ALA A 259 -4.18 -26.55 -7.76
N ALA A 260 -3.98 -26.26 -6.46
CA ALA A 260 -2.79 -25.57 -5.98
C ALA A 260 -1.51 -26.37 -6.28
N LEU A 261 -1.52 -27.68 -6.04
CA LEU A 261 -0.38 -28.60 -6.24
C LEU A 261 0.09 -28.75 -7.69
N LYS A 262 -0.71 -28.32 -8.67
CA LYS A 262 -0.30 -28.28 -10.09
C LYS A 262 0.88 -27.34 -10.31
N LYS A 263 1.08 -26.35 -9.44
CA LYS A 263 2.25 -25.46 -9.48
C LYS A 263 3.34 -26.00 -8.57
N LYS A 264 4.57 -26.12 -9.11
CA LYS A 264 5.73 -26.63 -8.35
C LYS A 264 6.02 -25.81 -7.09
N GLU A 265 5.85 -24.49 -7.15
CA GLU A 265 6.03 -23.57 -6.02
C GLU A 265 5.06 -23.80 -4.85
N ASN A 266 3.94 -24.50 -5.11
CA ASN A 266 2.92 -24.82 -4.11
C ASN A 266 3.07 -26.25 -3.56
N GLN A 267 4.08 -27.01 -4.00
CA GLN A 267 4.38 -28.33 -3.46
C GLN A 267 5.14 -28.16 -2.15
N VAL A 268 4.41 -27.78 -1.11
CA VAL A 268 4.92 -27.57 0.25
C VAL A 268 4.27 -28.58 1.21
N PRO A 269 4.96 -29.00 2.29
CA PRO A 269 4.46 -30.00 3.23
C PRO A 269 3.04 -29.69 3.76
N ASP A 270 2.79 -28.43 4.14
CA ASP A 270 1.49 -27.99 4.67
C ASP A 270 0.30 -28.31 3.74
N ILE A 271 0.49 -28.13 2.42
CA ILE A 271 -0.56 -28.38 1.43
C ILE A 271 -0.83 -29.89 1.30
N LEU A 272 0.22 -30.71 1.27
CA LEU A 272 0.10 -32.17 1.20
C LEU A 272 -0.50 -32.75 2.48
N CYS A 273 -0.06 -32.26 3.64
CA CYS A 273 -0.56 -32.67 4.95
C CYS A 273 -2.06 -32.38 5.10
N LEU A 274 -2.52 -31.23 4.61
CA LEU A 274 -3.95 -30.89 4.64
C LEU A 274 -4.78 -31.81 3.73
N CYS A 275 -4.30 -32.18 2.53
CA CYS A 275 -4.95 -33.21 1.71
C CYS A 275 -5.11 -34.52 2.49
N GLY A 276 -4.03 -35.01 3.10
CA GLY A 276 -4.05 -36.21 3.93
C GLY A 276 -5.02 -36.10 5.12
N ARG A 277 -5.05 -34.93 5.77
CA ARG A 277 -5.97 -34.65 6.86
C ARG A 277 -7.43 -34.68 6.43
N ILE A 278 -7.79 -34.11 5.28
CA ILE A 278 -9.18 -34.12 4.78
C ILE A 278 -9.64 -35.57 4.57
N TYR A 279 -8.82 -36.39 3.91
CA TYR A 279 -9.15 -37.81 3.71
C TYR A 279 -9.21 -38.60 5.02
N LYS A 280 -8.32 -38.32 5.97
CA LYS A 280 -8.38 -38.92 7.30
C LYS A 280 -9.71 -38.55 8.00
N ASP A 281 -10.11 -37.29 7.95
CA ASP A 281 -11.35 -36.82 8.58
C ASP A 281 -12.58 -37.50 7.92
N LYS A 282 -12.60 -37.67 6.59
CA LYS A 282 -13.63 -38.47 5.87
C LYS A 282 -13.68 -39.93 6.34
N PHE A 283 -12.53 -40.58 6.48
CA PHE A 283 -12.44 -41.97 6.94
C PHE A 283 -12.96 -42.13 8.39
N VAL A 284 -12.55 -41.25 9.30
CA VAL A 284 -12.99 -41.29 10.70
C VAL A 284 -14.50 -41.06 10.81
N GLU A 285 -15.06 -40.10 10.07
CA GLU A 285 -16.50 -39.82 10.10
C GLU A 285 -17.36 -40.87 9.38
N SER A 286 -16.75 -41.69 8.51
CA SER A 286 -17.40 -42.87 7.92
C SER A 286 -17.48 -44.06 8.89
N ASP A 287 -17.15 -43.88 10.17
CA ASP A 287 -16.98 -44.94 11.16
C ASP A 287 -15.99 -46.02 10.67
N TYR A 288 -14.88 -45.56 10.10
CA TYR A 288 -13.79 -46.40 9.59
C TYR A 288 -14.17 -47.34 8.45
N THR A 289 -15.21 -47.02 7.67
CA THR A 289 -15.67 -47.86 6.55
C THR A 289 -15.16 -47.40 5.17
N ASP A 290 -14.85 -46.12 5.00
CA ASP A 290 -14.36 -45.56 3.73
C ASP A 290 -12.87 -45.86 3.51
N MET A 291 -12.59 -47.07 3.03
CA MET A 291 -11.24 -47.54 2.72
C MET A 291 -10.57 -46.79 1.57
N GLU A 292 -11.33 -46.12 0.70
CA GLU A 292 -10.77 -45.28 -0.34
C GLU A 292 -10.15 -44.02 0.25
N SER A 293 -10.88 -43.34 1.14
CA SER A 293 -10.34 -42.21 1.90
C SER A 293 -9.11 -42.60 2.72
N LEU A 294 -9.09 -43.79 3.35
CA LEU A 294 -7.90 -44.27 4.05
C LEU A 294 -6.68 -44.40 3.13
N ARG A 295 -6.84 -45.02 1.96
CA ARG A 295 -5.74 -45.17 0.97
C ARG A 295 -5.24 -43.82 0.51
N ASN A 296 -6.14 -42.88 0.23
CA ASN A 296 -5.78 -41.52 -0.17
C ASN A 296 -5.05 -40.77 0.95
N ALA A 297 -5.48 -40.88 2.21
CA ALA A 297 -4.77 -40.28 3.34
C ALA A 297 -3.32 -40.78 3.44
N ILE A 298 -3.12 -42.09 3.33
CA ILE A 298 -1.78 -42.72 3.32
C ILE A 298 -0.95 -42.23 2.13
N HIS A 299 -1.56 -42.14 0.94
CA HIS A 299 -0.88 -41.62 -0.25
C HIS A 299 -0.32 -40.21 -0.01
N TRP A 300 -1.15 -39.28 0.47
CA TRP A 300 -0.73 -37.90 0.71
C TRP A 300 0.38 -37.77 1.77
N TRP A 301 0.32 -38.53 2.86
CA TRP A 301 1.39 -38.54 3.87
C TRP A 301 2.70 -39.12 3.34
N ASN A 302 2.63 -40.11 2.45
CA ASN A 302 3.84 -40.64 1.80
C ASN A 302 4.42 -39.61 0.84
N SER A 303 3.60 -38.91 0.07
CA SER A 303 4.04 -37.81 -0.80
C SER A 303 4.70 -36.68 0.00
N GLU A 304 4.14 -36.32 1.15
CA GLU A 304 4.73 -35.34 2.06
C GLU A 304 6.12 -35.77 2.55
N LYS A 305 6.28 -37.02 3.00
CA LYS A 305 7.57 -37.55 3.44
C LYS A 305 8.63 -37.55 2.34
N VAL A 306 8.23 -37.90 1.12
CA VAL A 306 9.14 -37.86 -0.04
C VAL A 306 9.59 -36.43 -0.31
N LEU A 307 8.65 -35.47 -0.33
CA LEU A 307 8.96 -34.07 -0.54
C LEU A 307 9.96 -33.54 0.51
N ILE A 308 9.72 -33.81 1.80
CA ILE A 308 10.61 -33.37 2.89
C ILE A 308 12.02 -33.98 2.74
N ARG A 309 12.11 -35.25 2.34
CA ARG A 309 13.41 -35.92 2.15
C ARG A 309 14.21 -35.35 0.99
N ASP A 310 13.52 -34.92 -0.06
CA ASP A 310 14.13 -34.47 -1.32
C ASP A 310 14.35 -32.92 -1.33
N SER A 311 14.05 -32.23 -0.21
CA SER A 311 14.25 -30.79 0.03
C SER A 311 15.60 -30.50 0.69
#